data_AF-A0A7V3TY90-F1
#
_entry.id   AF-A0A7V3TY90-F1
#
_cell.length_a   1.000
_cell.length_b   1.000
_cell.length_c   1.000
_cell.angle_alpha   90.00
_cell.angle_beta   90.00
_cell.angle_gamma   90.00
#
_symmetry.space_group_name_H-M   'P 1'
#
loop_
_entity.id
_entity.type
_entity.pdbx_description
1 polymer ?
#
loop_
_entity_poly.entity_id
_entity_poly.type
_entity_poly.pdbx_seq_one_letter_code
_entity_poly.pdbx_strand_id
1 'polypeptide(L)'
;MITLWPDGISAKRRSSALVRLFIASALAVLAGRLAVLLVPGALTTDPDSYQHVARQLVTRGSFSLDGRPTAYRPPLYPLVLAGAQAFWGERWRIGVAGLHLLMGWATALCAGILAGRVGGLRAAALAVLLAGFDPLLLHSSRLVMTETQSAFLAVLVVWLASRVANRTSGPTWLALGLLLGACALTRPTFLLWPVAPGCLALLFSVTGKGRETLHERMASSSPEGPFPQQKATVSPRRSWRASVEDALHRTGRPILWLGLGLVLALSPWGLRNLLVFGKVIIGTTHGGYTFYLANNEDFYQFLRNPEDRLVWDATEFNRRWETTVATHAGGNELVADQLAYRRAWQTIRGQPGMFLYACAYRLLQLWRPVPHQLDPHEPISVQLARWAVGVFYLAEYLFGLLGLLVVISEARPAKNPSAWSLAVWGLGLAIILSLAHTFYWTNIRMRAPLVPVLAVWAAVGIERFLQPSGWGEAKRFQGIYRR
;
A
#
# COMPACT_ATOMS: atom_id res chain seq x y z
N MET A 1 -0.70 4.94 25.57
CA MET A 1 -1.80 4.23 24.87
C MET A 1 -3.17 4.89 24.99
N ILE A 2 -3.41 5.83 25.92
CA ILE A 2 -4.75 6.41 26.17
C ILE A 2 -5.08 7.61 25.26
N THR A 3 -4.10 8.25 24.61
CA THR A 3 -4.24 9.46 23.78
C THR A 3 -4.37 9.21 22.26
N LEU A 4 -4.49 7.96 21.80
CA LEU A 4 -4.62 7.61 20.37
C LEU A 4 -6.08 7.60 19.86
N TRP A 5 -7.05 7.71 20.77
CA TRP A 5 -8.47 7.70 20.47
C TRP A 5 -9.02 9.12 20.45
N PRO A 6 -9.95 9.50 19.55
CA PRO A 6 -10.51 10.85 19.55
C PRO A 6 -11.17 11.16 20.90
N ASP A 7 -10.70 12.22 21.54
CA ASP A 7 -11.30 12.78 22.76
C ASP A 7 -12.77 13.15 22.45
N GLY A 8 -13.70 12.57 23.21
CA GLY A 8 -15.13 12.85 23.06
C GLY A 8 -16.06 11.68 23.39
N ILE A 9 -15.56 10.44 23.49
CA ILE A 9 -16.37 9.33 23.99
C ILE A 9 -16.28 9.31 25.52
N SER A 10 -17.36 9.69 26.20
CA SER A 10 -17.47 9.59 27.65
C SER A 10 -17.08 8.19 28.14
N ALA A 11 -16.24 8.13 29.17
CA ALA A 11 -15.64 6.91 29.70
C ALA A 11 -16.66 5.86 30.18
N LYS A 12 -17.95 6.22 30.30
CA LYS A 12 -19.01 5.41 30.94
C LYS A 12 -19.68 4.35 30.05
N ARG A 13 -19.43 4.30 28.73
CA ARG A 13 -20.09 3.34 27.82
C ARG A 13 -19.18 2.49 26.94
N ARG A 14 -17.87 2.46 27.21
CA ARG A 14 -16.99 1.46 26.59
C ARG A 14 -17.25 0.14 27.29
N SER A 15 -17.83 -0.85 26.61
CA SER A 15 -17.85 -2.22 27.14
C SER A 15 -16.39 -2.62 27.37
N SER A 16 -15.98 -2.75 28.63
CA SER A 16 -14.60 -3.10 29.02
C SER A 16 -14.10 -4.35 28.28
N ALA A 17 -15.02 -5.23 27.89
CA ALA A 17 -14.79 -6.40 27.04
C ALA A 17 -14.19 -6.08 25.66
N LEU A 18 -14.69 -5.09 24.92
CA LEU A 18 -14.17 -4.79 23.57
C LEU A 18 -12.79 -4.13 23.60
N VAL A 19 -12.49 -3.34 24.64
CA VAL A 19 -11.14 -2.80 24.85
C VAL A 19 -10.17 -3.93 25.17
N ARG A 20 -10.57 -4.86 26.06
CA ARG A 20 -9.80 -6.09 26.32
C ARG A 20 -9.60 -6.92 25.06
N LEU A 21 -10.62 -7.05 24.21
CA LEU A 21 -10.52 -7.78 22.94
C LEU A 21 -9.49 -7.14 21.99
N PHE A 22 -9.50 -5.82 21.85
CA PHE A 22 -8.50 -5.12 21.02
C PHE A 22 -7.08 -5.34 21.55
N ILE A 23 -6.87 -5.19 22.87
CA ILE A 23 -5.57 -5.43 23.50
C ILE A 23 -5.13 -6.89 23.33
N ALA A 24 -6.03 -7.85 23.59
CA ALA A 24 -5.77 -9.27 23.41
C ALA A 24 -5.40 -9.60 21.96
N SER A 25 -6.08 -8.99 20.98
CA SER A 25 -5.77 -9.15 19.56
C SER A 25 -4.37 -8.61 19.23
N ALA A 26 -4.00 -7.44 19.76
CA ALA A 26 -2.67 -6.87 19.58
C ALA A 26 -1.57 -7.73 20.19
N LEU A 27 -1.79 -8.30 21.37
CA LEU A 27 -0.85 -9.21 22.03
C LEU A 27 -0.73 -10.55 21.28
N ALA A 28 -1.85 -11.09 20.80
CA ALA A 28 -1.88 -12.31 20.00
C ALA A 28 -1.07 -12.14 18.70
N VAL A 29 -1.21 -11.00 18.02
CA VAL A 29 -0.43 -10.69 16.81
C VAL A 29 1.05 -10.55 17.11
N LEU A 30 1.42 -9.90 18.23
CA LEU A 30 2.82 -9.80 18.64
C LEU A 30 3.43 -11.18 18.89
N ALA A 31 2.75 -12.02 19.66
CA ALA A 31 3.19 -13.38 19.97
C ALA A 31 3.28 -14.26 18.72
N GLY A 32 2.27 -14.22 17.85
CA GLY A 32 2.23 -14.99 16.61
C GLY A 32 3.35 -14.59 15.64
N ARG A 33 3.61 -13.29 15.48
CA ARG A 33 4.71 -12.79 14.63
C ARG A 33 6.08 -13.15 15.19
N LEU A 34 6.24 -13.09 16.52
CA LEU A 34 7.45 -13.57 17.18
C LEU A 34 7.67 -15.06 16.91
N ALA A 35 6.64 -15.90 17.09
CA ALA A 35 6.73 -17.33 16.82
C ALA A 35 7.15 -17.64 15.37
N VAL A 36 6.59 -16.92 14.40
CA VAL A 36 6.94 -17.04 12.97
C VAL A 36 8.41 -16.68 12.69
N LEU A 37 8.96 -15.69 13.39
CA LEU A 37 10.37 -15.28 13.30
C LEU A 37 11.34 -16.24 14.02
N LEU A 38 10.86 -16.98 15.03
CA LEU A 38 11.65 -17.98 15.75
C LEU A 38 11.79 -19.30 15.00
N VAL A 39 11.01 -19.52 13.94
CA VAL A 39 11.13 -20.73 13.13
C VAL A 39 12.52 -20.78 12.45
N PRO A 40 13.21 -21.93 12.47
CA PRO A 40 14.51 -22.09 11.82
C PRO A 40 14.55 -21.58 10.38
N GLY A 41 15.67 -20.95 10.02
CA GLY A 41 15.89 -20.40 8.67
C GLY A 41 15.24 -19.03 8.41
N ALA A 42 14.60 -18.38 9.40
CA ALA A 42 14.17 -17.00 9.23
C ALA A 42 15.36 -16.07 8.91
N LEU A 43 15.17 -15.19 7.92
CA LEU A 43 16.15 -14.18 7.46
C LEU A 43 17.47 -14.76 6.93
N THR A 44 17.49 -16.03 6.52
CA THR A 44 18.62 -16.61 5.77
C THR A 44 18.50 -16.37 4.27
N THR A 45 17.27 -16.18 3.78
CA THR A 45 16.97 -15.98 2.36
C THR A 45 16.90 -14.48 2.03
N ASP A 46 17.68 -14.06 1.03
CA ASP A 46 17.71 -12.71 0.46
C ASP A 46 17.44 -12.75 -1.05
N PRO A 47 16.17 -12.94 -1.47
CA PRO A 47 15.83 -13.24 -2.86
C PRO A 47 16.26 -12.17 -3.88
N ASP A 48 16.33 -10.92 -3.43
CA ASP A 48 16.56 -9.76 -4.29
C ASP A 48 17.92 -9.08 -4.02
N SER A 49 18.80 -9.72 -3.23
CA SER A 49 20.19 -9.30 -2.91
C SER A 49 20.32 -7.99 -2.10
N TYR A 50 19.34 -7.64 -1.27
CA TYR A 50 19.39 -6.42 -0.44
C TYR A 50 20.49 -6.50 0.64
N GLN A 51 20.71 -7.68 1.22
CA GLN A 51 21.73 -7.93 2.23
C GLN A 51 23.13 -7.76 1.66
N HIS A 52 23.34 -8.12 0.39
CA HIS A 52 24.60 -7.94 -0.30
C HIS A 52 24.95 -6.44 -0.43
N VAL A 53 24.02 -5.62 -0.93
CA VAL A 53 24.23 -4.16 -1.05
C VAL A 53 24.51 -3.53 0.30
N ALA A 54 23.77 -3.93 1.34
CA ALA A 54 23.99 -3.47 2.71
C ALA A 54 25.40 -3.81 3.22
N ARG A 55 25.90 -5.02 2.95
CA ARG A 55 27.24 -5.46 3.35
C ARG A 55 28.33 -4.65 2.66
N GLN A 56 28.19 -4.37 1.36
CA GLN A 56 29.16 -3.54 0.63
C GLN A 56 29.20 -2.12 1.20
N LEU A 57 28.06 -1.57 1.61
CA LEU A 57 28.01 -0.25 2.22
C LEU A 57 28.75 -0.21 3.56
N VAL A 58 28.56 -1.20 4.43
CA VAL A 58 29.22 -1.28 5.75
C VAL A 58 30.72 -1.54 5.60
N THR A 59 31.11 -2.46 4.72
CA THR A 59 32.51 -2.91 4.61
C THR A 59 33.39 -2.03 3.73
N ARG A 60 32.81 -1.37 2.71
CA ARG A 60 33.56 -0.57 1.72
C ARG A 60 33.14 0.89 1.64
N GLY A 61 32.14 1.31 2.42
CA GLY A 61 31.60 2.68 2.36
C GLY A 61 30.90 3.01 1.04
N SER A 62 30.54 2.01 0.23
CA SER A 62 29.97 2.22 -1.11
C SER A 62 28.64 1.50 -1.29
N PHE A 63 27.63 2.21 -1.80
CA PHE A 63 26.37 1.62 -2.24
C PHE A 63 26.58 0.93 -3.60
N SER A 64 27.00 -0.33 -3.57
CA SER A 64 27.49 -1.08 -4.73
C SER A 64 26.95 -2.51 -4.76
N LEU A 65 26.96 -3.10 -5.96
CA LEU A 65 26.77 -4.52 -6.21
C LEU A 65 28.02 -5.02 -6.93
N ASP A 66 28.63 -6.11 -6.44
CA ASP A 66 29.86 -6.68 -7.01
C ASP A 66 31.00 -5.65 -7.21
N GLY A 67 31.13 -4.71 -6.27
CA GLY A 67 32.16 -3.67 -6.29
C GLY A 67 31.90 -2.51 -7.25
N ARG A 68 30.77 -2.50 -7.98
CA ARG A 68 30.37 -1.39 -8.86
C ARG A 68 29.26 -0.56 -8.22
N PRO A 69 29.34 0.77 -8.22
CA PRO A 69 28.23 1.61 -7.77
C PRO A 69 26.94 1.24 -8.50
N THR A 70 25.84 1.09 -7.75
CA THR A 70 24.57 0.61 -8.31
C THR A 70 23.38 1.49 -7.93
N ALA A 71 22.35 1.53 -8.79
CA ALA A 71 21.02 2.05 -8.47
C ALA A 71 19.91 0.97 -8.68
N TYR A 72 20.30 -0.30 -8.72
CA TYR A 72 19.45 -1.43 -9.08
C TYR A 72 18.40 -1.74 -8.03
N ARG A 73 18.66 -1.33 -6.79
CA ARG A 73 17.73 -1.41 -5.68
C ARG A 73 17.50 -0.02 -5.09
N PRO A 74 16.26 0.32 -4.74
CA PRO A 74 15.96 1.52 -3.94
C PRO A 74 16.74 1.49 -2.61
N PRO A 75 17.17 2.65 -2.09
CA PRO A 75 18.17 2.67 -1.04
C PRO A 75 17.64 2.39 0.36
N LEU A 76 16.35 2.62 0.65
CA LEU A 76 15.91 2.71 2.05
C LEU A 76 16.04 1.38 2.79
N TYR A 77 15.63 0.26 2.19
CA TYR A 77 15.74 -1.04 2.85
C TYR A 77 17.19 -1.52 2.99
N PRO A 78 18.06 -1.43 1.96
CA PRO A 78 19.50 -1.64 2.13
C PRO A 78 20.14 -0.80 3.23
N LEU A 79 19.74 0.48 3.38
CA LEU A 79 20.24 1.35 4.44
C LEU A 79 19.80 0.87 5.84
N VAL A 80 18.56 0.40 5.99
CA VAL A 80 18.10 -0.22 7.25
C VAL A 80 18.91 -1.47 7.58
N LEU A 81 19.15 -2.33 6.59
CA LEU A 81 19.99 -3.53 6.76
C LEU A 81 21.44 -3.17 7.09
N ALA A 82 22.00 -2.14 6.45
CA ALA A 82 23.35 -1.67 6.71
C ALA A 82 23.47 -1.13 8.14
N GLY A 83 22.49 -0.36 8.61
CA GLY A 83 22.43 0.09 10.00
C GLY A 83 22.34 -1.08 10.99
N ALA A 84 21.56 -2.10 10.67
CA ALA A 84 21.49 -3.32 11.49
C ALA A 84 22.83 -4.08 11.51
N GLN A 85 23.52 -4.17 10.37
CA GLN A 85 24.85 -4.79 10.27
C GLN A 85 25.93 -3.99 11.01
N ALA A 86 25.91 -2.66 10.91
CA ALA A 86 26.86 -1.79 11.60
C ALA A 86 26.69 -1.85 13.13
N PHE A 87 25.45 -1.91 13.63
CA PHE A 87 25.19 -1.89 15.07
C PHE A 87 25.27 -3.28 15.73
N TRP A 88 24.73 -4.32 15.10
CA TRP A 88 24.69 -5.68 15.68
C TRP A 88 25.80 -6.61 15.16
N GLY A 89 26.62 -6.19 14.19
CA GLY A 89 27.70 -7.00 13.62
C GLY A 89 27.20 -8.34 13.08
N GLU A 90 27.82 -9.44 13.50
CA GLU A 90 27.44 -10.80 13.11
C GLU A 90 25.99 -11.18 13.48
N ARG A 91 25.43 -10.52 14.51
CA ARG A 91 24.07 -10.75 15.01
C ARG A 91 23.01 -9.88 14.33
N TRP A 92 23.32 -9.23 13.21
CA TRP A 92 22.41 -8.33 12.50
C TRP A 92 21.03 -8.92 12.20
N ARG A 93 20.93 -10.24 11.99
CA ARG A 93 19.64 -10.92 11.78
C ARG A 93 18.68 -10.78 12.96
N ILE A 94 19.19 -10.74 14.19
CA ILE A 94 18.39 -10.50 15.40
C ILE A 94 17.84 -9.07 15.39
N GLY A 95 18.69 -8.09 15.02
CA GLY A 95 18.27 -6.70 14.86
C GLY A 95 17.19 -6.56 13.79
N VAL A 96 17.36 -7.17 12.62
CA VAL A 96 16.37 -7.16 11.54
C VAL A 96 15.08 -7.89 11.94
N ALA A 97 15.16 -9.02 12.66
CA ALA A 97 13.99 -9.71 13.19
C ALA A 97 13.21 -8.80 14.16
N GLY A 98 13.89 -8.09 15.06
CA GLY A 98 13.28 -7.11 15.95
C GLY A 98 12.59 -5.97 15.20
N LEU A 99 13.24 -5.43 14.15
CA LEU A 99 12.66 -4.40 13.29
C LEU A 99 11.43 -4.91 12.53
N HIS A 100 11.48 -6.10 11.92
CA HIS A 100 10.36 -6.71 11.23
C HIS A 100 9.19 -7.02 12.19
N LEU A 101 9.48 -7.47 13.41
CA LEU A 101 8.47 -7.69 14.44
C LEU A 101 7.77 -6.37 14.81
N LEU A 102 8.54 -5.32 15.06
CA LEU A 102 8.02 -3.99 15.40
C LEU A 102 7.18 -3.42 14.26
N MET A 103 7.70 -3.44 13.02
CA MET A 103 6.99 -2.95 11.84
C MET A 103 5.71 -3.74 11.58
N GLY A 104 5.75 -5.07 11.68
CA GLY A 104 4.58 -5.94 11.49
C GLY A 104 3.50 -5.70 12.55
N TRP A 105 3.90 -5.56 13.82
CA TRP A 105 2.97 -5.24 14.91
C TRP A 105 2.38 -3.83 14.78
N ALA A 106 3.21 -2.83 14.49
CA ALA A 106 2.77 -1.46 14.28
C ALA A 106 1.85 -1.34 13.05
N THR A 107 2.08 -2.12 12.00
CA THR A 107 1.19 -2.22 10.83
C THR A 107 -0.21 -2.66 11.25
N ALA A 108 -0.31 -3.75 12.02
CA ALA A 108 -1.59 -4.28 12.51
C ALA A 108 -2.31 -3.26 13.42
N LEU A 109 -1.58 -2.58 14.30
CA LEU A 109 -2.14 -1.53 15.15
C LEU A 109 -2.65 -0.33 14.35
N CYS A 110 -1.90 0.14 13.35
CA CYS A 110 -2.33 1.24 12.49
C CYS A 110 -3.60 0.88 11.71
N ALA A 111 -3.68 -0.34 11.19
CA ALA A 111 -4.89 -0.88 10.57
C ALA A 111 -6.05 -0.89 11.57
N GLY A 112 -5.85 -1.43 12.77
CA GLY A 112 -6.84 -1.41 13.85
C GLY A 112 -7.37 -0.01 14.19
N ILE A 113 -6.47 0.97 14.31
CA ILE A 113 -6.85 2.36 14.59
C ILE A 113 -7.68 2.95 13.44
N LEU A 114 -7.31 2.69 12.19
CA LEU A 114 -8.06 3.18 11.02
C LEU A 114 -9.44 2.55 10.93
N ALA A 115 -9.53 1.23 11.05
CA ALA A 115 -10.81 0.52 11.07
C ALA A 115 -11.67 0.97 12.25
N GLY A 116 -11.09 1.17 13.42
CA GLY A 116 -11.78 1.61 14.63
C GLY A 116 -12.43 2.99 14.53
N ARG A 117 -11.86 3.89 13.72
CA ARG A 117 -12.43 5.22 13.47
C ARG A 117 -13.60 5.21 12.50
N VAL A 118 -13.82 4.11 11.78
CA VAL A 118 -14.93 3.95 10.83
C VAL A 118 -15.97 2.97 11.38
N GLY A 119 -15.56 1.74 11.70
CA GLY A 119 -16.44 0.67 12.18
C GLY A 119 -16.41 0.42 13.69
N GLY A 120 -15.77 1.26 14.50
CA GLY A 120 -15.73 1.08 15.96
C GLY A 120 -14.82 -0.05 16.44
N LEU A 121 -14.89 -0.39 17.73
CA LEU A 121 -13.84 -1.16 18.41
C LEU A 121 -13.77 -2.64 17.99
N ARG A 122 -14.88 -3.23 17.54
CA ARG A 122 -14.89 -4.58 16.95
C ARG A 122 -14.15 -4.60 15.60
N ALA A 123 -14.47 -3.67 14.71
CA ALA A 123 -13.71 -3.48 13.46
C ALA A 123 -12.22 -3.22 13.73
N ALA A 124 -11.88 -2.49 14.80
CA ALA A 124 -10.49 -2.30 15.20
C ALA A 124 -9.80 -3.63 15.54
N ALA A 125 -10.41 -4.47 16.38
CA ALA A 125 -9.85 -5.77 16.74
C ALA A 125 -9.75 -6.72 15.53
N LEU A 126 -10.78 -6.75 14.68
CA LEU A 126 -10.78 -7.54 13.44
C LEU A 126 -9.66 -7.12 12.49
N ALA A 127 -9.46 -5.81 12.27
CA ALA A 127 -8.38 -5.33 11.41
C ALA A 127 -6.98 -5.65 11.96
N VAL A 128 -6.80 -5.62 13.28
CA VAL A 128 -5.55 -6.07 13.92
C VAL A 128 -5.29 -7.54 13.61
N LEU A 129 -6.30 -8.40 13.76
CA LEU A 129 -6.15 -9.83 13.49
C LEU A 129 -5.91 -10.11 12.00
N LEU A 130 -6.71 -9.51 11.11
CA LEU A 130 -6.59 -9.70 9.65
C LEU A 130 -5.23 -9.24 9.12
N ALA A 131 -4.79 -8.01 9.43
CA ALA A 131 -3.48 -7.53 9.01
C ALA A 131 -2.32 -8.22 9.76
N GLY A 132 -2.55 -8.59 11.02
CA GLY A 132 -1.56 -9.20 11.89
C GLY A 132 -1.21 -10.63 11.50
N PHE A 133 -2.21 -11.41 11.07
CA PHE A 133 -2.09 -12.81 10.66
C PHE A 133 -2.24 -13.03 9.15
N ASP A 134 -2.21 -11.96 8.34
CA ASP A 134 -2.21 -12.10 6.88
C ASP A 134 -1.08 -13.04 6.42
N PRO A 135 -1.39 -14.11 5.65
CA PRO A 135 -0.41 -15.10 5.24
C PRO A 135 0.79 -14.52 4.49
N LEU A 136 0.56 -13.55 3.59
CA LEU A 136 1.62 -12.92 2.80
C LEU A 136 2.56 -12.09 3.70
N LEU A 137 2.03 -11.29 4.61
CA LEU A 137 2.82 -10.46 5.52
C LEU A 137 3.56 -11.30 6.57
N LEU A 138 2.98 -12.40 7.05
CA LEU A 138 3.67 -13.36 7.92
C LEU A 138 4.85 -14.01 7.21
N HIS A 139 4.64 -14.51 5.99
CA HIS A 139 5.71 -15.10 5.18
C HIS A 139 6.82 -14.08 4.89
N SER A 140 6.43 -12.89 4.45
CA SER A 140 7.36 -11.80 4.13
C SER A 140 8.20 -11.33 5.31
N SER A 141 7.67 -11.42 6.53
CA SER A 141 8.40 -11.02 7.75
C SER A 141 9.66 -11.87 7.98
N ARG A 142 9.70 -13.09 7.41
CA ARG A 142 10.83 -14.02 7.54
C ARG A 142 11.87 -13.90 6.44
N LEU A 143 11.66 -13.06 5.43
CA LEU A 143 12.57 -12.89 4.32
C LEU A 143 13.27 -11.54 4.43
N VAL A 144 14.51 -11.45 3.93
CA VAL A 144 15.21 -10.17 3.80
C VAL A 144 14.66 -9.44 2.59
N MET A 145 13.50 -8.80 2.75
CA MET A 145 12.79 -8.14 1.67
C MET A 145 12.02 -6.90 2.11
N THR A 146 11.57 -6.12 1.13
CA THR A 146 10.96 -4.80 1.34
C THR A 146 9.50 -4.84 1.78
N GLU A 147 8.82 -5.98 1.66
CA GLU A 147 7.39 -6.17 1.89
C GLU A 147 6.97 -5.67 3.27
N THR A 148 7.62 -6.13 4.35
CA THR A 148 7.31 -5.77 5.74
C THR A 148 7.43 -4.25 5.97
N GLN A 149 8.52 -3.65 5.50
CA GLN A 149 8.74 -2.21 5.60
C GLN A 149 7.72 -1.43 4.76
N SER A 150 7.45 -1.87 3.53
CA SER A 150 6.53 -1.19 2.62
C SER A 150 5.08 -1.21 3.10
N ALA A 151 4.62 -2.31 3.70
CA ALA A 151 3.29 -2.42 4.31
C ALA A 151 3.14 -1.45 5.49
N PHE A 152 4.16 -1.39 6.36
CA PHE A 152 4.17 -0.45 7.49
C PHE A 152 4.14 1.00 7.03
N LEU A 153 5.03 1.38 6.11
CA LEU A 153 5.09 2.75 5.61
C LEU A 153 3.77 3.14 4.89
N ALA A 154 3.20 2.23 4.09
CA ALA A 154 1.95 2.48 3.38
C ALA A 154 0.77 2.73 4.34
N VAL A 155 0.56 1.87 5.34
CA VAL A 155 -0.53 2.09 6.29
C VAL A 155 -0.30 3.36 7.13
N LEU A 156 0.96 3.69 7.42
CA LEU A 156 1.32 4.93 8.11
C LEU A 156 1.01 6.17 7.27
N VAL A 157 1.22 6.13 5.94
CA VAL A 157 0.80 7.18 5.00
C VAL A 157 -0.71 7.38 5.08
N VAL A 158 -1.50 6.30 4.97
CA VAL A 158 -2.97 6.38 5.04
C VAL A 158 -3.43 6.91 6.40
N TRP A 159 -2.75 6.50 7.48
CA TRP A 159 -3.03 7.02 8.82
C TRP A 159 -2.69 8.51 8.96
N LEU A 160 -1.52 8.95 8.52
CA LEU A 160 -1.09 10.36 8.60
C LEU A 160 -1.95 11.25 7.69
N ALA A 161 -2.31 10.75 6.50
CA ALA A 161 -3.26 11.38 5.60
C ALA A 161 -4.61 11.65 6.27
N SER A 162 -5.09 10.75 7.14
CA SER A 162 -6.31 10.98 7.93
C SER A 162 -6.17 12.14 8.94
N ARG A 163 -4.94 12.49 9.34
CA ARG A 163 -4.67 13.60 10.27
C ARG A 163 -4.63 14.95 9.55
N VAL A 164 -4.27 14.96 8.27
CA VAL A 164 -4.15 16.19 7.47
C VAL A 164 -5.40 16.52 6.65
N ALA A 165 -6.34 15.59 6.50
CA ALA A 165 -7.53 15.77 5.65
C ALA A 165 -8.32 17.08 5.88
N ASN A 166 -8.28 17.64 7.10
CA ASN A 166 -8.92 18.93 7.44
C ASN A 166 -7.94 19.99 7.97
N ARG A 167 -6.64 19.72 7.91
CA ARG A 167 -5.63 20.62 8.49
C ARG A 167 -4.84 21.28 7.37
N THR A 168 -4.53 22.55 7.55
CA THR A 168 -3.60 23.30 6.69
C THR A 168 -2.17 23.34 7.27
N SER A 169 -1.91 22.58 8.34
CA SER A 169 -0.64 22.58 9.07
C SER A 169 0.51 22.09 8.19
N GLY A 170 1.41 23.02 7.84
CA GLY A 170 2.57 22.75 6.99
C GLY A 170 3.45 21.58 7.46
N PRO A 171 3.85 21.52 8.74
CA PRO A 171 4.70 20.42 9.24
C PRO A 171 4.10 19.02 9.07
N THR A 172 2.78 18.86 9.20
CA THR A 172 2.14 17.54 9.04
C THR A 172 2.06 17.12 7.56
N TRP A 173 1.84 18.07 6.65
CA TRP A 173 1.91 17.82 5.20
C TRP A 173 3.35 17.56 4.73
N LEU A 174 4.33 18.25 5.30
CA LEU A 174 5.75 17.98 5.08
C LEU A 174 6.11 16.56 5.53
N ALA A 175 5.68 16.14 6.72
CA ALA A 175 5.87 14.78 7.22
C ALA A 175 5.21 13.72 6.31
N LEU A 176 4.03 14.02 5.77
CA LEU A 176 3.37 13.14 4.78
C LEU A 176 4.20 13.03 3.49
N GLY A 177 4.75 14.13 2.98
CA GLY A 177 5.65 14.15 1.83
C GLY A 177 6.93 13.35 2.06
N LEU A 178 7.57 13.54 3.23
CA LEU A 178 8.76 12.77 3.62
C LEU A 178 8.46 11.27 3.68
N LEU A 179 7.31 10.89 4.25
CA LEU A 179 6.90 9.49 4.37
C LEU A 179 6.55 8.85 3.02
N LEU A 180 5.92 9.60 2.10
CA LEU A 180 5.71 9.16 0.72
C LEU A 180 7.05 8.98 -0.02
N GLY A 181 8.02 9.87 0.22
CA GLY A 181 9.38 9.74 -0.29
C GLY A 181 10.07 8.48 0.25
N ALA A 182 9.93 8.19 1.55
CA ALA A 182 10.42 6.96 2.15
C ALA A 182 9.76 5.70 1.55
N CYS A 183 8.47 5.75 1.22
CA CYS A 183 7.80 4.68 0.48
C CYS A 183 8.47 4.48 -0.89
N ALA A 184 8.65 5.56 -1.65
CA ALA A 184 9.29 5.52 -2.98
C ALA A 184 10.75 5.03 -2.95
N LEU A 185 11.52 5.40 -1.92
CA LEU A 185 12.87 4.89 -1.69
C LEU A 185 12.92 3.45 -1.16
N THR A 186 11.77 2.88 -0.78
CA THR A 186 11.62 1.44 -0.48
C THR A 186 11.22 0.68 -1.74
N ARG A 187 10.23 1.19 -2.47
CA ARG A 187 9.71 0.63 -3.73
C ARG A 187 9.33 1.76 -4.70
N PRO A 188 9.87 1.80 -5.93
CA PRO A 188 9.62 2.92 -6.84
C PRO A 188 8.18 3.01 -7.34
N THR A 189 7.39 1.94 -7.21
CA THR A 189 5.96 1.93 -7.54
C THR A 189 5.16 2.97 -6.77
N PHE A 190 5.64 3.38 -5.59
CA PHE A 190 5.01 4.45 -4.82
C PHE A 190 5.24 5.87 -5.37
N LEU A 191 6.14 6.09 -6.33
CA LEU A 191 6.39 7.43 -6.89
C LEU A 191 5.12 8.06 -7.50
N LEU A 192 4.24 7.22 -8.05
CA LEU A 192 2.97 7.67 -8.63
C LEU A 192 1.85 7.78 -7.59
N TRP A 193 2.05 7.28 -6.37
CA TRP A 193 1.02 7.25 -5.34
C TRP A 193 0.50 8.64 -4.96
N PRO A 194 1.30 9.71 -4.83
CA PRO A 194 0.78 11.04 -4.49
C PRO A 194 -0.20 11.62 -5.53
N VAL A 195 -0.15 11.16 -6.78
CA VAL A 195 -0.98 11.68 -7.88
C VAL A 195 -2.43 11.19 -7.78
N ALA A 196 -2.62 9.89 -7.52
CA ALA A 196 -3.97 9.28 -7.49
C ALA A 196 -4.92 9.90 -6.45
N PRO A 197 -4.51 10.18 -5.20
CA PRO A 197 -5.27 10.92 -4.20
C PRO A 197 -5.75 12.29 -4.68
N GLY A 198 -4.93 13.03 -5.42
CA GLY A 198 -5.31 14.32 -5.99
C GLY A 198 -6.47 14.17 -6.99
N CYS A 199 -6.37 13.22 -7.90
CA CYS A 199 -7.42 12.91 -8.86
C CYS A 199 -8.72 12.43 -8.18
N LEU A 200 -8.61 11.52 -7.20
CA LEU A 200 -9.77 10.99 -6.47
C LEU A 200 -10.44 12.06 -5.60
N ALA A 201 -9.67 12.92 -4.93
CA ALA A 201 -10.21 14.04 -4.15
C ALA A 201 -10.99 15.01 -5.04
N LEU A 202 -10.47 15.32 -6.23
CA LEU A 202 -11.18 16.13 -7.22
C LEU A 202 -12.49 15.46 -7.67
N LEU A 203 -12.45 14.16 -8.02
CA LEU A 203 -13.65 13.40 -8.40
C LEU A 203 -14.73 13.43 -7.30
N PHE A 204 -14.36 13.12 -6.05
CA PHE A 204 -15.31 13.17 -4.93
C PHE A 204 -15.89 14.56 -4.68
N SER A 205 -15.09 15.62 -4.86
CA SER A 205 -15.55 17.00 -4.68
C SER A 205 -16.60 17.43 -5.72
N VAL A 206 -16.52 16.88 -6.93
CA VAL A 206 -17.49 17.12 -8.02
C VAL A 206 -18.78 16.33 -7.78
N THR A 207 -18.68 15.06 -7.39
CA THR A 207 -19.85 14.19 -7.19
C THR A 207 -20.60 14.43 -5.87
N GLY A 208 -19.92 14.90 -4.82
CA GLY A 208 -20.51 15.08 -3.48
C GLY A 208 -21.56 16.19 -3.40
N LYS A 209 -21.41 17.26 -4.19
CA LYS A 209 -22.34 18.41 -4.19
C LYS A 209 -23.72 18.09 -4.78
N GLY A 210 -23.81 17.12 -5.69
CA GLY A 210 -25.08 16.69 -6.27
C GLY A 210 -25.99 15.96 -5.28
N ARG A 211 -25.42 15.28 -4.27
CA ARG A 211 -26.18 14.53 -3.26
C ARG A 211 -26.73 15.41 -2.14
N GLU A 212 -25.98 16.41 -1.67
CA GLU A 212 -26.46 17.34 -0.64
C GLU A 212 -27.62 18.20 -1.17
N THR A 213 -27.54 18.65 -2.42
CA THR A 213 -28.60 19.43 -3.07
C THR A 213 -29.89 18.65 -3.35
N LEU A 214 -29.80 17.34 -3.63
CA LEU A 214 -30.99 16.48 -3.79
C LEU A 214 -31.68 16.22 -2.44
N HIS A 215 -30.92 15.93 -1.39
CA HIS A 215 -31.47 15.70 -0.05
C HIS A 215 -32.14 16.96 0.53
N GLU A 216 -31.56 18.14 0.32
CA GLU A 216 -32.19 19.41 0.74
C GLU A 216 -33.48 19.68 -0.03
N ARG A 217 -33.52 19.40 -1.34
CA ARG A 217 -34.73 19.52 -2.16
C ARG A 217 -35.84 18.59 -1.70
N MET A 218 -35.51 17.33 -1.42
CA MET A 218 -36.48 16.33 -0.93
C MET A 218 -36.95 16.63 0.50
N ALA A 219 -36.08 17.20 1.35
CA ALA A 219 -36.46 17.64 2.70
C ALA A 219 -37.37 18.89 2.67
N SER A 220 -37.21 19.75 1.67
CA SER A 220 -38.06 20.94 1.46
C SER A 220 -39.41 20.64 0.79
N SER A 221 -39.64 19.43 0.29
CA SER A 221 -40.86 19.06 -0.45
C SER A 221 -41.88 18.26 0.36
N SER A 222 -41.73 18.15 1.69
CA SER A 222 -42.77 17.56 2.56
C SER A 222 -43.93 18.56 2.77
N PRO A 223 -45.20 18.14 2.66
CA PRO A 223 -46.34 19.05 2.73
C PRO A 223 -46.56 19.62 4.15
N GLU A 224 -46.44 20.95 4.20
CA GLU A 224 -47.04 21.99 5.05
C GLU A 224 -47.54 21.65 6.47
N GLY A 225 -46.87 22.25 7.47
CA GLY A 225 -47.46 22.60 8.78
C GLY A 225 -47.78 24.10 8.85
N PRO A 226 -48.62 24.56 9.80
CA PRO A 226 -49.38 25.81 9.71
C PRO A 226 -48.60 27.10 10.01
N PHE A 227 -47.26 27.07 10.01
CA PHE A 227 -46.44 28.25 10.31
C PHE A 227 -45.80 28.82 9.04
N PRO A 228 -45.72 30.16 8.90
CA PRO A 228 -45.14 30.79 7.71
C PRO A 228 -43.66 30.38 7.60
N GLN A 229 -43.33 29.62 6.55
CA GLN A 229 -41.94 29.28 6.27
C GLN A 229 -41.19 30.53 5.84
N GLN A 230 -40.24 30.95 6.67
CA GLN A 230 -39.23 31.92 6.31
C GLN A 230 -38.54 31.42 5.03
N LYS A 231 -38.77 32.10 3.89
CA LYS A 231 -38.12 31.75 2.61
C LYS A 231 -36.61 31.73 2.84
N ALA A 232 -36.05 30.53 2.97
CA ALA A 232 -34.61 30.35 3.00
C ALA A 232 -34.07 30.98 1.71
N THR A 233 -33.29 32.05 1.87
CA THR A 233 -32.59 32.70 0.77
C THR A 233 -31.69 31.65 0.12
N VAL A 234 -32.13 31.13 -1.02
CA VAL A 234 -31.34 30.19 -1.82
C VAL A 234 -30.08 30.94 -2.23
N SER A 235 -28.96 30.65 -1.54
CA SER A 235 -27.67 31.25 -1.88
C SER A 235 -27.38 31.02 -3.37
N PRO A 236 -26.81 32.00 -4.09
CA PRO A 236 -26.57 31.85 -5.52
C PRO A 236 -25.73 30.61 -5.78
N ARG A 237 -26.10 29.81 -6.79
CA ARG A 237 -25.31 28.67 -7.27
C ARG A 237 -23.87 29.12 -7.46
N ARG A 238 -22.97 28.71 -6.56
CA ARG A 238 -21.53 28.96 -6.70
C ARG A 238 -21.09 28.30 -8.00
N SER A 239 -20.57 29.08 -8.95
CA SER A 239 -20.16 28.55 -10.24
C SER A 239 -19.12 27.44 -10.05
N TRP A 240 -19.09 26.46 -10.95
CA TRP A 240 -18.12 25.36 -10.87
C TRP A 240 -16.68 25.91 -10.82
N ARG A 241 -16.42 27.00 -11.57
CA ARG A 241 -15.15 27.73 -11.61
C ARG A 241 -14.77 28.30 -10.23
N ALA A 242 -15.66 29.06 -9.59
CA ALA A 242 -15.42 29.63 -8.27
C ALA A 242 -15.22 28.55 -7.17
N SER A 243 -15.82 27.38 -7.36
CA SER A 243 -15.61 26.23 -6.46
C SER A 243 -14.24 25.58 -6.65
N VAL A 244 -13.75 25.49 -7.89
CA VAL A 244 -12.42 24.96 -8.19
C VAL A 244 -11.35 25.93 -7.73
N GLU A 245 -11.52 27.24 -7.94
CA GLU A 245 -10.60 28.27 -7.47
C GLU A 245 -10.46 28.26 -5.94
N ASP A 246 -11.57 28.22 -5.20
CA ASP A 246 -11.52 28.17 -3.72
C ASP A 246 -10.91 26.83 -3.23
N ALA A 247 -11.14 25.71 -3.94
CA ALA A 247 -10.49 24.44 -3.64
C ALA A 247 -8.98 24.50 -3.90
N LEU A 248 -8.54 25.10 -5.00
CA LEU A 248 -7.13 25.28 -5.36
C LEU A 248 -6.42 26.20 -4.36
N HIS A 249 -7.04 27.30 -3.96
CA HIS A 249 -6.47 28.20 -2.95
C HIS A 249 -6.33 27.54 -1.57
N ARG A 250 -7.32 26.72 -1.17
CA ARG A 250 -7.27 25.98 0.10
C ARG A 250 -6.27 24.81 0.08
N THR A 251 -5.96 24.26 -1.08
CA THR A 251 -5.07 23.10 -1.24
C THR A 251 -3.63 23.46 -1.66
N GLY A 252 -3.38 24.67 -2.19
CA GLY A 252 -2.07 25.09 -2.67
C GLY A 252 -0.95 25.00 -1.63
N ARG A 253 -1.14 25.60 -0.45
CA ARG A 253 -0.13 25.54 0.63
C ARG A 253 0.15 24.11 1.12
N PRO A 254 -0.87 23.26 1.42
CA PRO A 254 -0.69 21.83 1.67
C PRO A 254 0.13 21.09 0.62
N ILE A 255 -0.18 21.29 -0.66
CA ILE A 255 0.52 20.63 -1.78
C ILE A 255 1.98 21.06 -1.84
N LEU A 256 2.30 22.34 -1.59
CA LEU A 256 3.67 22.82 -1.54
C LEU A 256 4.47 22.14 -0.42
N TRP A 257 3.91 22.02 0.78
CA TRP A 257 4.58 21.32 1.89
C TRP A 257 4.79 19.83 1.62
N LEU A 258 3.78 19.17 1.04
CA LEU A 258 3.90 17.77 0.61
C LEU A 258 4.98 17.59 -0.46
N GLY A 259 4.98 18.46 -1.47
CA GLY A 259 5.99 18.49 -2.53
C GLY A 259 7.40 18.74 -1.98
N LEU A 260 7.55 19.68 -1.06
CA LEU A 260 8.82 19.93 -0.38
C LEU A 260 9.29 18.68 0.38
N GLY A 261 8.40 18.00 1.11
CA GLY A 261 8.73 16.77 1.81
C GLY A 261 9.19 15.65 0.87
N LEU A 262 8.50 15.48 -0.26
CA LEU A 262 8.92 14.54 -1.31
C LEU A 262 10.30 14.88 -1.86
N VAL A 263 10.56 16.14 -2.21
CA VAL A 263 11.85 16.58 -2.74
C VAL A 263 12.96 16.37 -1.71
N LEU A 264 12.73 16.72 -0.44
CA LEU A 264 13.72 16.52 0.62
C LEU A 264 14.04 15.03 0.87
N ALA A 265 13.04 14.16 0.78
CA ALA A 265 13.27 12.72 0.92
C ALA A 265 13.99 12.13 -0.29
N LEU A 266 13.62 12.52 -1.52
CA LEU A 266 14.10 11.90 -2.75
C LEU A 266 15.43 12.49 -3.27
N SER A 267 15.70 13.76 -2.99
CA SER A 267 16.86 14.46 -3.54
C SER A 267 18.22 13.90 -3.12
N PRO A 268 18.46 13.38 -1.89
CA PRO A 268 19.76 12.82 -1.55
C PRO A 268 20.13 11.63 -2.43
N TRP A 269 19.16 10.76 -2.72
CA TRP A 269 19.36 9.62 -3.62
C TRP A 269 19.53 10.07 -5.08
N GLY A 270 18.69 11.00 -5.54
CA GLY A 270 18.80 11.58 -6.89
C GLY A 270 20.14 12.27 -7.14
N LEU A 271 20.63 13.05 -6.17
CA LEU A 271 21.91 13.75 -6.24
C LEU A 271 23.09 12.77 -6.22
N ARG A 272 23.05 11.76 -5.33
CA ARG A 272 24.06 10.69 -5.34
C ARG A 272 24.13 10.04 -6.71
N ASN A 273 22.98 9.72 -7.32
CA ASN A 273 22.95 9.08 -8.62
C ASN A 273 23.39 10.03 -9.75
N LEU A 274 23.11 11.33 -9.64
CA LEU A 274 23.64 12.33 -10.57
C LEU A 274 25.17 12.37 -10.53
N LEU A 275 25.76 12.35 -9.33
CA LEU A 275 27.21 12.38 -9.15
C LEU A 275 27.89 11.08 -9.62
N VAL A 276 27.26 9.92 -9.37
CA VAL A 276 27.84 8.60 -9.70
C VAL A 276 27.60 8.21 -11.15
N PHE A 277 26.43 8.50 -11.70
CA PHE A 277 25.99 8.01 -13.01
C PHE A 277 25.84 9.12 -14.06
N GLY A 278 26.02 10.38 -13.69
CA GLY A 278 25.74 11.52 -14.56
C GLY A 278 24.25 11.70 -14.89
N LYS A 279 23.34 11.04 -14.16
CA LYS A 279 21.89 11.07 -14.40
C LYS A 279 21.09 11.11 -13.10
N VAL A 280 20.04 11.93 -13.07
CA VAL A 280 19.10 11.99 -11.94
C VAL A 280 18.23 10.73 -11.96
N ILE A 281 18.57 9.76 -11.10
CA ILE A 281 17.81 8.51 -10.94
C ILE A 281 17.17 8.52 -9.55
N ILE A 282 15.85 8.63 -9.50
CA ILE A 282 15.08 8.66 -8.25
C ILE A 282 14.52 7.27 -7.87
N GLY A 283 14.15 6.48 -8.88
CA GLY A 283 13.62 5.14 -8.68
C GLY A 283 14.71 4.09 -8.69
N THR A 284 14.71 3.29 -9.74
CA THR A 284 15.64 2.17 -9.92
C THR A 284 15.98 1.98 -11.39
N THR A 285 17.17 1.44 -11.63
CA THR A 285 17.69 0.97 -12.91
C THR A 285 17.44 -0.53 -13.14
N HIS A 286 16.48 -1.09 -12.38
CA HIS A 286 15.93 -2.44 -12.53
C HIS A 286 14.59 -2.44 -13.30
N GLY A 287 14.03 -1.26 -13.59
CA GLY A 287 12.72 -1.11 -14.21
C GLY A 287 12.65 -1.81 -15.57
N GLY A 288 13.65 -1.58 -16.43
CA GLY A 288 13.74 -2.17 -17.75
C GLY A 288 13.77 -3.68 -17.73
N TYR A 289 14.56 -4.29 -16.82
CA TYR A 289 14.57 -5.74 -16.65
C TYR A 289 13.19 -6.25 -16.22
N THR A 290 12.55 -5.65 -15.22
CA THR A 290 11.22 -6.10 -14.79
C THR A 290 10.13 -5.90 -15.84
N PHE A 291 10.27 -4.90 -16.70
CA PHE A 291 9.40 -4.70 -17.85
C PHE A 291 9.66 -5.74 -18.95
N TYR A 292 10.91 -6.12 -19.19
CA TYR A 292 11.29 -7.15 -20.16
C TYR A 292 10.93 -8.57 -19.70
N LEU A 293 11.13 -8.88 -18.42
CA LEU A 293 10.68 -10.12 -17.80
C LEU A 293 9.16 -10.32 -17.97
N ALA A 294 8.40 -9.23 -17.94
CA ALA A 294 6.97 -9.22 -18.24
C ALA A 294 6.65 -9.36 -19.74
N ASN A 295 7.55 -8.94 -20.64
CA ASN A 295 7.24 -8.77 -22.06
C ASN A 295 8.37 -9.33 -22.93
N ASN A 296 8.58 -10.64 -22.87
CA ASN A 296 9.54 -11.39 -23.68
C ASN A 296 8.86 -12.60 -24.34
N GLU A 297 9.54 -13.16 -25.34
CA GLU A 297 9.02 -14.25 -26.15
C GLU A 297 8.76 -15.52 -25.33
N ASP A 298 9.66 -15.90 -24.44
CA ASP A 298 9.52 -17.11 -23.62
C ASP A 298 8.27 -17.04 -22.73
N PHE A 299 8.05 -15.89 -22.07
CA PHE A 299 6.86 -15.70 -21.26
C PHE A 299 5.59 -15.72 -22.11
N TYR A 300 5.62 -15.14 -23.31
CA TYR A 300 4.47 -15.19 -24.22
C TYR A 300 4.22 -16.61 -24.75
N GLN A 301 5.24 -17.44 -24.92
CA GLN A 301 5.08 -18.86 -25.24
C GLN A 301 4.44 -19.62 -24.08
N PHE A 302 4.92 -19.40 -22.84
CA PHE A 302 4.30 -19.97 -21.64
C PHE A 302 2.80 -19.60 -21.54
N LEU A 303 2.44 -18.35 -21.85
CA LEU A 303 1.05 -17.91 -21.85
C LEU A 303 0.17 -18.56 -22.92
N ARG A 304 0.75 -19.05 -24.03
CA ARG A 304 0.01 -19.79 -25.06
C ARG A 304 -0.24 -21.24 -24.65
N ASN A 305 0.71 -21.84 -23.93
CA ASN A 305 0.68 -23.23 -23.53
C ASN A 305 0.79 -23.36 -21.99
N PRO A 306 -0.21 -22.86 -21.23
CA PRO A 306 -0.13 -22.86 -19.77
C PRO A 306 -0.16 -24.27 -19.15
N GLU A 307 -0.50 -25.31 -19.91
CA GLU A 307 -0.55 -26.70 -19.44
C GLU A 307 0.84 -27.33 -19.28
N ASP A 308 1.86 -26.80 -19.98
CA ASP A 308 3.22 -27.35 -19.96
C ASP A 308 3.95 -27.13 -18.63
N ARG A 309 3.57 -26.09 -17.87
CA ARG A 309 4.20 -25.72 -16.61
C ARG A 309 3.20 -25.11 -15.64
N LEU A 310 3.29 -25.50 -14.37
CA LEU A 310 2.45 -24.93 -13.31
C LEU A 310 2.65 -23.42 -13.12
N VAL A 311 3.89 -22.94 -13.30
CA VAL A 311 4.29 -21.55 -13.09
C VAL A 311 5.29 -21.10 -14.15
N TRP A 312 5.32 -19.79 -14.42
CA TRP A 312 6.39 -19.19 -15.22
C TRP A 312 7.71 -19.30 -14.46
N ASP A 313 8.67 -20.01 -15.06
CA ASP A 313 10.03 -20.12 -14.56
C ASP A 313 10.97 -19.27 -15.42
N ALA A 314 11.52 -18.23 -14.81
CA ALA A 314 12.42 -17.28 -15.45
C ALA A 314 13.90 -17.71 -15.43
N THR A 315 14.24 -18.89 -14.90
CA THR A 315 15.66 -19.28 -14.68
C THR A 315 16.48 -19.27 -15.98
N GLU A 316 15.97 -19.90 -17.04
CA GLU A 316 16.64 -19.92 -18.34
C GLU A 316 16.72 -18.52 -18.96
N PHE A 317 15.61 -17.79 -18.91
CA PHE A 317 15.53 -16.41 -19.38
C PHE A 317 16.58 -15.53 -18.69
N ASN A 318 16.71 -15.64 -17.36
CA ASN A 318 17.67 -14.87 -16.57
C ASN A 318 19.10 -15.21 -16.94
N ARG A 319 19.43 -16.50 -17.12
CA ARG A 319 20.79 -16.91 -17.54
C ARG A 319 21.16 -16.32 -18.90
N ARG A 320 20.24 -16.36 -19.87
CA ARG A 320 20.43 -15.74 -21.20
C ARG A 320 20.52 -14.22 -21.12
N TRP A 321 19.74 -13.61 -20.22
CA TRP A 321 19.78 -12.17 -19.98
C TRP A 321 21.11 -11.73 -19.37
N GLU A 322 21.63 -12.44 -18.37
CA GLU A 322 22.94 -12.17 -17.78
C GLU A 322 24.06 -12.20 -18.82
N THR A 323 24.05 -13.20 -19.70
CA THR A 323 25.01 -13.30 -20.82
C THR A 323 24.86 -12.14 -21.80
N THR A 324 23.62 -11.74 -22.10
CA THR A 324 23.33 -10.56 -22.93
C THR A 324 23.89 -9.28 -22.31
N VAL A 325 23.69 -9.08 -21.00
CA VAL A 325 24.17 -7.90 -20.28
C VAL A 325 25.70 -7.85 -20.26
N ALA A 326 26.35 -8.99 -20.01
CA ALA A 326 27.81 -9.09 -20.04
C ALA A 326 28.37 -8.70 -21.42
N THR A 327 27.76 -9.21 -22.49
CA THR A 327 28.23 -9.01 -23.88
C THR A 327 27.89 -7.63 -24.45
N HIS A 328 26.66 -7.13 -24.24
CA HIS A 328 26.16 -5.93 -24.92
C HIS A 328 26.16 -4.68 -24.05
N ALA A 329 26.16 -4.84 -22.72
CA ALA A 329 26.20 -3.70 -21.80
C ALA A 329 27.54 -3.57 -21.08
N GLY A 330 28.46 -4.53 -21.19
CA GLY A 330 29.75 -4.52 -20.48
C GLY A 330 29.60 -4.46 -18.95
N GLY A 331 28.44 -4.93 -18.45
CA GLY A 331 28.04 -4.76 -17.05
C GLY A 331 27.76 -3.31 -16.64
N ASN A 332 27.50 -2.39 -17.59
CA ASN A 332 26.96 -1.08 -17.33
C ASN A 332 25.44 -1.18 -17.11
N GLU A 333 25.03 -0.90 -15.88
CA GLU A 333 23.65 -1.04 -15.43
C GLU A 333 22.66 -0.16 -16.22
N LEU A 334 23.05 1.06 -16.60
CA LEU A 334 22.18 1.96 -17.37
C LEU A 334 21.95 1.45 -18.80
N VAL A 335 23.01 0.94 -19.42
CA VAL A 335 22.93 0.37 -20.76
C VAL A 335 22.07 -0.90 -20.73
N ALA A 336 22.24 -1.73 -19.70
CA ALA A 336 21.41 -2.92 -19.50
C ALA A 336 19.93 -2.58 -19.32
N ASP A 337 19.60 -1.57 -18.50
CA ASP A 337 18.22 -1.10 -18.29
C ASP A 337 17.57 -0.62 -19.60
N GLN A 338 18.29 0.21 -20.36
CA GLN A 338 17.83 0.69 -21.67
C GLN A 338 17.69 -0.43 -22.71
N LEU A 339 18.63 -1.39 -22.72
CA LEU A 339 18.56 -2.56 -23.60
C LEU A 339 17.34 -3.41 -23.29
N ALA A 340 17.03 -3.62 -22.01
CA ALA A 340 15.87 -4.39 -21.58
C ALA A 340 14.56 -3.73 -22.06
N TYR A 341 14.41 -2.41 -21.89
CA TYR A 341 13.25 -1.68 -22.44
C TYR A 341 13.14 -1.84 -23.96
N ARG A 342 14.25 -1.70 -24.69
CA ARG A 342 14.25 -1.85 -26.15
C ARG A 342 13.78 -3.24 -26.58
N ARG A 343 14.29 -4.30 -25.95
CA ARG A 343 13.87 -5.68 -26.24
C ARG A 343 12.41 -5.93 -25.88
N ALA A 344 11.95 -5.42 -24.74
CA ALA A 344 10.54 -5.51 -24.35
C ALA A 344 9.62 -4.86 -25.40
N TRP A 345 9.95 -3.64 -25.83
CA TRP A 345 9.18 -2.94 -26.86
C TRP A 345 9.23 -3.62 -28.22
N GLN A 346 10.34 -4.27 -28.57
CA GLN A 346 10.43 -5.08 -29.79
C GLN A 346 9.45 -6.26 -29.73
N THR A 347 9.42 -7.00 -28.63
CA THR A 347 8.45 -8.10 -28.41
C THR A 347 7.01 -7.60 -28.49
N ILE A 348 6.69 -6.48 -27.82
CA ILE A 348 5.34 -5.91 -27.78
C ILE A 348 4.88 -5.50 -29.19
N ARG A 349 5.75 -4.86 -29.98
CA ARG A 349 5.41 -4.48 -31.37
C ARG A 349 5.20 -5.69 -32.26
N GLY A 350 5.97 -6.76 -32.05
CA GLY A 350 5.79 -8.01 -32.79
C GLY A 350 4.52 -8.78 -32.40
N GLN A 351 4.03 -8.61 -31.16
CA GLN A 351 2.91 -9.40 -30.63
C GLN A 351 1.96 -8.58 -29.74
N PRO A 352 1.28 -7.53 -30.25
CA PRO A 352 0.50 -6.60 -29.43
C PRO A 352 -0.72 -7.25 -28.76
N GLY A 353 -1.36 -8.23 -29.41
CA GLY A 353 -2.46 -9.00 -28.80
C GLY A 353 -2.00 -9.81 -27.58
N MET A 354 -0.83 -10.46 -27.68
CA MET A 354 -0.25 -11.18 -26.54
C MET A 354 0.19 -10.24 -25.42
N PHE A 355 0.63 -9.03 -25.74
CA PHE A 355 0.90 -8.01 -24.72
C PHE A 355 -0.35 -7.66 -23.91
N LEU A 356 -1.50 -7.45 -24.55
CA LEU A 356 -2.76 -7.18 -23.86
C LEU A 356 -3.20 -8.38 -22.99
N TYR A 357 -3.06 -9.60 -23.50
CA TYR A 357 -3.32 -10.82 -22.74
C TYR A 357 -2.38 -10.93 -21.52
N ALA A 358 -1.10 -10.67 -21.71
CA ALA A 358 -0.10 -10.67 -20.63
C ALA A 358 -0.40 -9.60 -19.56
N CYS A 359 -0.86 -8.42 -19.96
CA CYS A 359 -1.34 -7.38 -19.04
C CYS A 359 -2.51 -7.86 -18.18
N ALA A 360 -3.53 -8.47 -18.80
CA ALA A 360 -4.69 -9.02 -18.08
C ALA A 360 -4.26 -10.16 -17.15
N TYR A 361 -3.43 -11.09 -17.62
CA TYR A 361 -2.87 -12.19 -16.82
C TYR A 361 -2.16 -11.65 -15.57
N ARG A 362 -1.26 -10.67 -15.73
CA ARG A 362 -0.52 -10.07 -14.60
C ARG A 362 -1.44 -9.39 -13.59
N LEU A 363 -2.45 -8.66 -14.06
CA LEU A 363 -3.44 -8.05 -13.16
C LEU A 363 -4.18 -9.13 -12.35
N LEU A 364 -4.56 -10.24 -12.97
CA LEU A 364 -5.16 -11.39 -12.27
C LEU A 364 -4.18 -12.02 -11.27
N GLN A 365 -2.89 -12.14 -11.62
CA GLN A 365 -1.89 -12.70 -10.71
C GLN A 365 -1.61 -11.83 -9.48
N LEU A 366 -1.67 -10.51 -9.62
CA LEU A 366 -1.59 -9.60 -8.48
C LEU A 366 -2.73 -9.86 -7.47
N TRP A 367 -3.94 -10.06 -7.99
CA TRP A 367 -5.16 -10.22 -7.21
C TRP A 367 -5.57 -11.69 -6.99
N ARG A 368 -4.71 -12.66 -7.32
CA ARG A 368 -5.03 -14.08 -7.17
C ARG A 368 -5.22 -14.43 -5.69
N PRO A 369 -6.34 -15.07 -5.30
CA PRO A 369 -6.56 -15.44 -3.90
C PRO A 369 -5.70 -16.65 -3.47
N VAL A 370 -5.56 -17.65 -4.33
CA VAL A 370 -4.84 -18.89 -4.02
C VAL A 370 -3.38 -18.76 -4.49
N PRO A 371 -2.37 -19.00 -3.64
CA PRO A 371 -0.98 -19.09 -4.07
C PRO A 371 -0.77 -20.16 -5.15
N HIS A 372 0.25 -20.00 -5.99
CA HIS A 372 0.57 -20.99 -7.02
C HIS A 372 0.99 -22.32 -6.40
N GLN A 373 0.53 -23.41 -7.00
CA GLN A 373 1.09 -24.72 -6.76
C GLN A 373 2.47 -24.77 -7.42
N LEU A 374 3.51 -25.08 -6.64
CA LEU A 374 4.89 -25.15 -7.13
C LEU A 374 5.31 -26.58 -7.48
N ASP A 375 4.66 -27.58 -6.88
CA ASP A 375 4.95 -29.00 -7.05
C ASP A 375 3.64 -29.74 -7.39
N PRO A 376 3.56 -30.46 -8.53
CA PRO A 376 2.41 -31.31 -8.87
C PRO A 376 2.07 -32.34 -7.77
N HIS A 377 3.06 -32.76 -6.99
CA HIS A 377 2.96 -33.78 -5.96
C HIS A 377 3.09 -33.20 -4.54
N GLU A 378 2.64 -31.95 -4.33
CA GLU A 378 2.67 -31.30 -3.02
C GLU A 378 1.96 -32.15 -1.93
N PRO A 379 2.52 -32.25 -0.70
CA PRO A 379 1.86 -32.96 0.39
C PRO A 379 0.47 -32.40 0.69
N ILE A 380 -0.46 -33.25 1.14
CA ILE A 380 -1.85 -32.87 1.47
C ILE A 380 -1.88 -31.67 2.45
N SER A 381 -0.97 -31.61 3.42
CA SER A 381 -0.86 -30.48 4.36
C SER A 381 -0.57 -29.15 3.68
N VAL A 382 0.31 -29.14 2.67
CA VAL A 382 0.65 -27.95 1.88
C VAL A 382 -0.52 -27.56 0.99
N GLN A 383 -1.17 -28.54 0.37
CA GLN A 383 -2.38 -28.33 -0.42
C GLN A 383 -3.50 -27.69 0.40
N LEU A 384 -3.79 -28.24 1.60
CA LEU A 384 -4.79 -27.70 2.52
C LEU A 384 -4.43 -26.28 2.97
N ALA A 385 -3.16 -26.01 3.30
CA ALA A 385 -2.71 -24.67 3.67
C ALA A 385 -2.91 -23.67 2.51
N ARG A 386 -2.57 -24.07 1.28
CA ARG A 386 -2.75 -23.25 0.07
C ARG A 386 -4.21 -22.90 -0.17
N TRP A 387 -5.13 -23.86 -0.03
CA TRP A 387 -6.57 -23.60 -0.13
C TRP A 387 -7.11 -22.78 1.03
N ALA A 388 -6.63 -22.98 2.25
CA ALA A 388 -7.00 -22.15 3.41
C ALA A 388 -6.61 -20.68 3.21
N VAL A 389 -5.42 -20.42 2.65
CA VAL A 389 -5.00 -19.06 2.25
C VAL A 389 -5.92 -18.51 1.15
N GLY A 390 -6.34 -19.36 0.22
CA GLY A 390 -7.35 -19.00 -0.78
C GLY A 390 -8.67 -18.54 -0.19
N VAL A 391 -9.23 -19.32 0.75
CA VAL A 391 -10.47 -18.99 1.47
C VAL A 391 -10.31 -17.69 2.27
N PHE A 392 -9.17 -17.51 2.94
CA PHE A 392 -8.85 -16.28 3.66
C PHE A 392 -8.93 -15.06 2.74
N TYR A 393 -8.26 -15.09 1.59
CA TYR A 393 -8.26 -13.95 0.67
C TYR A 393 -9.61 -13.73 -0.03
N LEU A 394 -10.35 -14.79 -0.34
CA LEU A 394 -11.71 -14.65 -0.87
C LEU A 394 -12.65 -13.96 0.13
N ALA A 395 -12.58 -14.35 1.41
CA ALA A 395 -13.33 -13.69 2.47
C ALA A 395 -12.88 -12.24 2.65
N GLU A 396 -11.57 -11.98 2.67
CA GLU A 396 -11.02 -10.63 2.78
C GLU A 396 -11.47 -9.74 1.61
N TYR A 397 -11.50 -10.24 0.38
CA TYR A 397 -11.96 -9.47 -0.79
C TYR A 397 -13.46 -9.21 -0.76
N LEU A 398 -14.27 -10.22 -0.40
CA LEU A 398 -15.72 -10.08 -0.30
C LEU A 398 -16.10 -9.01 0.73
N PHE A 399 -15.60 -9.14 1.96
CA PHE A 399 -15.86 -8.16 3.00
C PHE A 399 -15.12 -6.84 2.75
N GLY A 400 -13.95 -6.89 2.12
CA GLY A 400 -13.18 -5.73 1.71
C GLY A 400 -13.95 -4.85 0.73
N LEU A 401 -14.61 -5.44 -0.26
CA LEU A 401 -15.47 -4.71 -1.18
C LEU A 401 -16.65 -4.06 -0.45
N LEU A 402 -17.34 -4.81 0.42
CA LEU A 402 -18.43 -4.27 1.23
C LEU A 402 -17.96 -3.10 2.10
N GLY A 403 -16.83 -3.24 2.78
CA GLY A 403 -16.27 -2.18 3.62
C GLY A 403 -15.73 -1.00 2.83
N LEU A 404 -15.19 -1.20 1.62
CA LEU A 404 -14.81 -0.12 0.73
C LEU A 404 -16.05 0.71 0.33
N LEU A 405 -17.17 0.07 0.01
CA LEU A 405 -18.42 0.78 -0.28
C LEU A 405 -18.90 1.60 0.92
N VAL A 406 -18.80 1.05 2.14
CA VAL A 406 -19.08 1.78 3.38
C VAL A 406 -18.17 2.99 3.52
N VAL A 407 -16.85 2.78 3.41
CA VAL A 407 -15.83 3.82 3.49
C VAL A 407 -16.08 4.94 2.47
N ILE A 408 -16.39 4.60 1.22
CA ILE A 408 -16.72 5.58 0.17
C ILE A 408 -18.01 6.34 0.53
N SER A 409 -19.03 5.66 1.06
CA SER A 409 -20.28 6.31 1.47
C SER A 409 -20.12 7.30 2.63
N GLU A 410 -19.10 7.09 3.47
CA GLU A 410 -18.76 7.96 4.59
C GLU A 410 -17.67 8.98 4.31
N ALA A 411 -17.00 8.87 3.16
CA ALA A 411 -15.82 9.66 2.81
C ALA A 411 -16.16 11.14 2.75
N ARG A 412 -16.05 11.80 3.90
CA ARG A 412 -16.28 13.23 4.09
C ARG A 412 -15.07 13.77 4.83
N PRO A 413 -14.21 14.60 4.20
CA PRO A 413 -12.97 15.04 4.83
C PRO A 413 -13.28 15.67 6.19
N ALA A 414 -14.24 16.60 6.24
CA ALA A 414 -14.62 17.32 7.47
C ALA A 414 -15.21 16.44 8.59
N LYS A 415 -16.05 15.44 8.24
CA LYS A 415 -16.85 14.68 9.22
C LYS A 415 -16.23 13.33 9.58
N ASN A 416 -15.66 12.62 8.61
CA ASN A 416 -14.99 11.35 8.80
C ASN A 416 -13.67 11.33 7.99
N PRO A 417 -12.61 11.97 8.50
CA PRO A 417 -11.33 12.07 7.79
C PRO A 417 -10.62 10.71 7.63
N SER A 418 -10.96 9.70 8.45
CA SER A 418 -10.41 8.36 8.31
C SER A 418 -11.04 7.61 7.15
N ALA A 419 -12.38 7.66 7.01
CA ALA A 419 -13.06 7.14 5.83
C ALA A 419 -12.61 7.87 4.55
N TRP A 420 -12.47 9.20 4.60
CA TRP A 420 -11.91 9.97 3.48
C TRP A 420 -10.50 9.50 3.09
N SER A 421 -9.60 9.34 4.07
CA SER A 421 -8.24 8.88 3.81
C SER A 421 -8.21 7.49 3.19
N LEU A 422 -9.00 6.56 3.72
CA LEU A 422 -9.10 5.19 3.17
C LEU A 422 -9.67 5.19 1.74
N ALA A 423 -10.67 6.03 1.46
CA ALA A 423 -11.28 6.14 0.13
C ALA A 423 -10.36 6.80 -0.90
N VAL A 424 -9.50 7.72 -0.50
CA VAL A 424 -8.66 8.51 -1.42
C VAL A 424 -7.24 7.95 -1.50
N TRP A 425 -6.57 7.79 -0.36
CA TRP A 425 -5.19 7.29 -0.29
C TRP A 425 -5.12 5.77 -0.38
N GLY A 426 -6.02 5.06 0.30
CA GLY A 426 -6.10 3.60 0.23
C GLY A 426 -6.48 3.10 -1.17
N LEU A 427 -7.54 3.65 -1.76
CA LEU A 427 -7.93 3.32 -3.14
C LEU A 427 -6.89 3.79 -4.16
N GLY A 428 -6.29 4.97 -3.96
CA GLY A 428 -5.20 5.46 -4.80
C GLY A 428 -4.01 4.50 -4.82
N LEU A 429 -3.67 3.88 -3.68
CA LEU A 429 -2.63 2.85 -3.62
C LEU A 429 -3.01 1.61 -4.42
N ALA A 430 -4.25 1.13 -4.26
CA ALA A 430 -4.75 -0.04 -4.97
C ALA A 430 -4.71 0.16 -6.49
N ILE A 431 -5.10 1.35 -6.96
CA ILE A 431 -5.07 1.73 -8.38
C ILE A 431 -3.62 1.77 -8.89
N ILE A 432 -2.73 2.50 -8.21
CA ILE A 432 -1.36 2.67 -8.69
C ILE A 432 -0.58 1.34 -8.69
N LEU A 433 -0.75 0.49 -7.66
CA LEU A 433 -0.14 -0.83 -7.66
C LEU A 433 -0.68 -1.71 -8.79
N SER A 434 -2.00 -1.69 -9.02
CA SER A 434 -2.63 -2.44 -10.11
C SER A 434 -2.12 -1.97 -11.48
N LEU A 435 -2.04 -0.66 -11.70
CA LEU A 435 -1.53 -0.08 -12.94
C LEU A 435 -0.06 -0.43 -13.17
N ALA A 436 0.80 -0.25 -12.16
CA ALA A 436 2.21 -0.57 -12.27
C ALA A 436 2.41 -2.06 -12.61
N HIS A 437 1.74 -2.96 -11.89
CA HIS A 437 1.87 -4.40 -12.07
C HIS A 437 1.03 -4.96 -13.24
N THR A 438 0.32 -4.11 -13.98
CA THR A 438 -0.23 -4.47 -15.29
C THR A 438 0.87 -4.52 -16.35
N PHE A 439 1.87 -3.63 -16.25
CA PHE A 439 2.93 -3.49 -17.26
C PHE A 439 4.25 -4.16 -16.87
N TYR A 440 4.58 -4.14 -15.58
CA TYR A 440 5.80 -4.73 -15.03
C TYR A 440 5.55 -6.11 -14.43
N TRP A 441 6.59 -6.92 -14.31
CA TRP A 441 6.49 -8.26 -13.72
C TRP A 441 5.81 -8.23 -12.34
N THR A 442 4.97 -9.22 -12.07
CA THR A 442 4.18 -9.28 -10.85
C THR A 442 3.94 -10.71 -10.38
N ASN A 443 3.60 -10.83 -9.11
CA ASN A 443 3.04 -12.00 -8.48
C ASN A 443 2.28 -11.55 -7.21
N ILE A 444 1.76 -12.51 -6.45
CA ILE A 444 0.97 -12.27 -5.25
C ILE A 444 1.69 -11.37 -4.22
N ARG A 445 3.03 -11.43 -4.14
CA ARG A 445 3.83 -10.68 -3.16
C ARG A 445 3.81 -9.18 -3.39
N MET A 446 3.58 -8.76 -4.63
CA MET A 446 3.65 -7.36 -5.01
C MET A 446 2.52 -6.53 -4.38
N ARG A 447 1.43 -7.17 -3.93
CA ARG A 447 0.33 -6.50 -3.22
C ARG A 447 0.59 -6.26 -1.73
N ALA A 448 1.67 -6.77 -1.15
CA ALA A 448 1.99 -6.64 0.27
C ALA A 448 1.80 -5.21 0.84
N PRO A 449 2.18 -4.13 0.13
CA PRO A 449 1.96 -2.78 0.65
C PRO A 449 0.50 -2.39 0.88
N LEU A 450 -0.43 -3.00 0.14
CA LEU A 450 -1.86 -2.71 0.18
C LEU A 450 -2.60 -3.54 1.22
N VAL A 451 -2.07 -4.70 1.60
CA VAL A 451 -2.72 -5.66 2.50
C VAL A 451 -3.29 -5.02 3.77
N PRO A 452 -2.57 -4.12 4.49
CA PRO A 452 -3.14 -3.51 5.70
C PRO A 452 -4.40 -2.69 5.42
N VAL A 453 -4.51 -2.08 4.23
CA VAL A 453 -5.71 -1.33 3.81
C VAL A 453 -6.85 -2.29 3.46
N LEU A 454 -6.55 -3.42 2.81
CA LEU A 454 -7.55 -4.48 2.54
C LEU A 454 -8.12 -5.03 3.84
N ALA A 455 -7.27 -5.31 4.83
CA ALA A 455 -7.68 -5.76 6.15
C ALA A 455 -8.57 -4.73 6.87
N VAL A 456 -8.30 -3.43 6.72
CA VAL A 456 -9.17 -2.36 7.25
C VAL A 456 -10.54 -2.39 6.57
N TRP A 457 -10.58 -2.44 5.25
CA TRP A 457 -11.84 -2.51 4.53
C TRP A 457 -12.62 -3.78 4.89
N ALA A 458 -11.96 -4.93 4.94
CA ALA A 458 -12.58 -6.19 5.31
C ALA A 458 -13.18 -6.15 6.71
N ALA A 459 -12.44 -5.62 7.70
CA ALA A 459 -12.93 -5.48 9.06
C ALA A 459 -14.16 -4.56 9.17
N VAL A 460 -14.17 -3.44 8.43
CA VAL A 460 -15.34 -2.54 8.35
C VAL A 460 -16.52 -3.24 7.67
N GLY A 461 -16.28 -4.02 6.62
CA GLY A 461 -17.30 -4.80 5.93
C GLY A 461 -17.91 -5.89 6.79
N ILE A 462 -17.09 -6.64 7.54
CA ILE A 462 -17.55 -7.65 8.50
C ILE A 462 -18.42 -6.98 9.56
N GLU A 463 -17.98 -5.87 10.14
CA GLU A 463 -18.79 -5.14 11.14
C GLU A 463 -20.13 -4.69 10.54
N ARG A 464 -20.12 -4.18 9.31
CA ARG A 464 -21.35 -3.79 8.61
C ARG A 464 -22.29 -4.97 8.38
N PHE A 465 -21.74 -6.13 8.02
CA PHE A 465 -22.49 -7.35 7.80
C PHE A 465 -23.12 -7.88 9.10
N LEU A 466 -22.38 -7.83 10.21
CA LEU A 466 -22.86 -8.27 11.53
C LEU A 466 -23.87 -7.31 12.16
N GLN A 467 -23.86 -6.02 11.79
CA GLN A 467 -24.82 -5.02 12.30
C GLN A 467 -25.52 -4.24 11.17
N PRO A 468 -26.47 -4.85 10.44
CA PRO A 468 -27.18 -4.20 9.34
C PRO A 468 -28.05 -3.01 9.78
N SER A 469 -28.63 -3.06 10.98
CA SER A 469 -29.61 -2.10 11.51
C SER A 469 -29.02 -1.01 12.43
N GLY A 470 -27.84 -1.23 13.05
CA GLY A 470 -27.27 -0.36 14.08
C GLY A 470 -26.60 0.94 13.58
N TRP A 471 -26.51 1.12 12.26
CA TRP A 471 -25.78 2.25 11.69
C TRP A 471 -26.52 3.59 11.76
N GLY A 472 -27.84 3.55 11.97
CA GLY A 472 -28.63 4.73 12.36
C GLY A 472 -28.31 5.19 13.79
N GLU A 473 -27.97 4.30 14.71
CA GLU A 473 -27.57 4.64 16.08
C GLU A 473 -26.13 5.15 16.18
N ALA A 474 -25.24 4.69 15.29
CA ALA A 474 -23.91 5.31 15.13
C ALA A 474 -24.00 6.80 14.73
N LYS A 475 -25.07 7.21 14.01
CA LYS A 475 -25.34 8.63 13.73
C LYS A 475 -25.78 9.43 14.97
N ARG A 476 -26.39 8.80 15.98
CA ARG A 476 -26.72 9.44 17.27
C ARG A 476 -25.45 9.81 18.07
N PHE A 477 -24.33 9.14 17.82
CA PHE A 477 -23.02 9.48 18.41
C PHE A 477 -22.35 10.72 17.78
N GLN A 478 -22.63 11.05 16.51
CA GLN A 478 -22.15 12.29 15.89
C GLN A 478 -22.93 13.54 16.35
N GLY A 479 -24.17 13.37 16.85
CA GLY A 479 -24.98 14.46 17.39
C GLY A 479 -24.47 15.06 18.71
N ILE A 480 -23.58 14.35 19.41
CA ILE A 480 -23.01 14.79 20.70
C ILE A 480 -21.74 15.65 20.49
N TYR A 481 -21.17 15.66 19.28
CA TYR A 481 -20.00 16.49 18.91
C TYR A 481 -20.38 17.94 18.51
N ARG A 482 -21.59 18.40 18.85
CA ARG A 482 -22.08 19.77 18.59
C ARG A 482 -22.20 20.64 19.85
N ARG A 483 -21.56 20.26 20.96
CA ARG A 483 -21.39 21.14 22.13
C ARG A 483 -19.95 21.17 22.59
#